data_AF-A0A016S939-F1
#
_entry.id   AF-A0A016S939-F1
#
_cell.length_a   1.000
_cell.length_b   1.000
_cell.length_c   1.000
_cell.angle_alpha   90.00
_cell.angle_beta   90.00
_cell.angle_gamma   90.00
#
_symmetry.space_group_name_H-M   'P 1'
#
loop_
_entity.id
_entity.type
_entity.pdbx_description
1 polymer ?
#
loop_
_entity_poly.entity_id
_entity_poly.type
_entity_poly.pdbx_seq_one_letter_code
_entity_poly.pdbx_strand_id
1 'polypeptide(L)'
;MATFAKLGLWSNKTVFGIPTYGRGYRLLNWRINKPYAPATGPDQTYANFPELCKLLADPKRYTYVWNEQAASPYIYGFDKLWDSFEDDRSVRAKAQYAKQLNIAGVMVFQIGADDVLGSCGNGTYPLIRAIKEEIQ
;
A
#
# COMPACT_ATOMS: atom_id res chain seq x y z
N MET A 1 -5.11 -15.62 -4.28
CA MET A 1 -5.79 -15.91 -5.56
C MET A 1 -5.92 -17.40 -5.85
N ALA A 2 -4.89 -18.23 -5.64
CA ALA A 2 -4.96 -19.68 -5.84
C ALA A 2 -6.15 -20.36 -5.14
N THR A 3 -6.47 -19.96 -3.91
CA THR A 3 -7.64 -20.50 -3.16
C THR A 3 -8.95 -20.23 -3.90
N PHE A 4 -9.21 -19.00 -4.34
CA PHE A 4 -10.46 -18.65 -5.03
C PHE A 4 -10.55 -19.32 -6.41
N ALA A 5 -9.44 -19.45 -7.13
CA ALA A 5 -9.41 -20.21 -8.37
C ALA A 5 -9.79 -21.68 -8.15
N LYS A 6 -9.27 -22.32 -7.08
CA LYS A 6 -9.66 -23.69 -6.70
C LYS A 6 -11.13 -23.82 -6.30
N LEU A 7 -11.72 -22.76 -5.75
CA LEU A 7 -13.14 -22.71 -5.40
C LEU A 7 -14.06 -22.36 -6.59
N GLY A 8 -13.51 -22.24 -7.81
CA GLY A 8 -14.30 -22.06 -9.04
C GLY A 8 -14.50 -20.61 -9.49
N LEU A 9 -13.74 -19.66 -8.94
CA LEU A 9 -13.80 -18.27 -9.40
C LEU A 9 -13.22 -18.14 -10.81
N TRP A 10 -14.04 -17.68 -11.78
CA TRP A 10 -13.60 -17.56 -13.17
C TRP A 10 -12.63 -16.41 -13.34
N SER A 11 -11.48 -16.65 -13.98
CA SER A 11 -10.44 -15.63 -14.17
C SER A 11 -10.98 -14.37 -14.87
N ASN A 12 -11.80 -14.54 -15.92
CA ASN A 12 -12.42 -13.45 -16.69
C ASN A 12 -13.52 -12.67 -15.95
N LYS A 13 -13.87 -13.06 -14.71
CA LYS A 13 -14.77 -12.31 -13.82
C LYS A 13 -14.09 -11.87 -12.52
N THR A 14 -12.81 -12.20 -12.37
CA THR A 14 -12.05 -11.95 -11.16
C THR A 14 -11.34 -10.61 -11.25
N VAL A 15 -11.45 -9.79 -10.21
CA VAL A 15 -10.82 -8.48 -10.14
C VAL A 15 -9.97 -8.42 -8.87
N PHE A 16 -8.70 -8.03 -8.99
CA PHE A 16 -7.76 -7.95 -7.86
C PHE A 16 -7.82 -6.57 -7.20
N GLY A 17 -8.08 -6.52 -5.89
CA GLY A 17 -8.16 -5.25 -5.15
C GLY A 17 -6.78 -4.71 -4.76
N ILE A 18 -6.51 -3.45 -5.08
CA ILE A 18 -5.31 -2.71 -4.64
C ILE A 18 -5.74 -1.51 -3.79
N PRO A 19 -5.25 -1.36 -2.55
CA PRO A 19 -5.56 -0.22 -1.73
C PRO A 19 -4.71 1.00 -2.09
N THR A 20 -5.27 2.20 -1.96
CA THR A 20 -4.55 3.50 -2.03
C THR A 20 -4.49 4.18 -0.66
N TYR A 21 -4.73 3.41 0.40
CA TYR A 21 -4.72 3.85 1.79
C TYR A 21 -3.77 2.95 2.59
N GLY A 22 -3.32 3.45 3.73
CA GLY A 22 -2.50 2.71 4.68
C GLY A 22 -3.27 2.29 5.94
N ARG A 23 -2.62 1.48 6.76
CA ARG A 23 -3.09 1.10 8.09
C ARG A 23 -1.96 1.24 9.10
N GLY A 24 -2.20 2.08 10.09
CA GLY A 24 -1.26 2.35 11.16
C GLY A 24 -1.55 1.60 12.44
N TYR A 25 -0.49 1.46 13.23
CA TYR A 25 -0.46 0.85 14.54
C TYR A 25 0.52 1.61 15.42
N ARG A 26 0.22 1.65 16.72
CA ARG A 26 1.16 2.19 17.71
C ARG A 26 1.94 1.05 18.34
N LEU A 27 3.23 0.97 18.05
CA LEU A 27 4.12 -0.06 18.57
C LEU A 27 4.25 0.03 20.09
N LEU A 28 4.46 -1.10 20.75
CA LEU A 28 4.84 -1.11 22.17
C LEU A 28 6.22 -0.47 22.35
N ASN A 29 7.15 -0.83 21.47
CA ASN A 29 8.52 -0.35 21.42
C ASN A 29 8.96 -0.15 19.96
N TRP A 30 9.30 1.08 19.56
CA TRP A 30 9.71 1.41 18.19
C TRP A 30 10.97 0.66 17.71
N ARG A 31 11.80 0.17 18.63
CA ARG A 31 12.98 -0.65 18.29
C ARG A 31 12.60 -2.04 17.77
N ILE A 32 11.37 -2.48 18.04
CA ILE A 32 10.77 -3.71 17.52
C ILE A 32 9.75 -3.28 16.46
N ASN A 33 10.20 -3.10 15.22
CA ASN A 33 9.44 -2.46 14.14
C ASN A 33 9.24 -3.31 12.88
N LYS A 34 9.63 -4.59 12.93
CA LYS A 34 9.34 -5.52 11.84
C LYS A 34 7.84 -5.84 11.80
N PRO A 35 7.29 -6.29 10.67
CA PRO A 35 5.95 -6.85 10.63
C PRO A 35 5.74 -7.87 11.75
N TYR A 36 4.52 -7.90 12.30
CA TYR A 36 4.14 -8.69 13.49
C TYR A 36 4.73 -8.21 14.83
N ALA A 37 5.37 -7.03 14.87
CA ALA A 37 5.77 -6.43 16.12
C ALA A 37 4.57 -6.16 17.06
N PRO A 38 4.74 -6.28 18.40
CA PRO A 38 3.68 -5.96 19.34
C PRO A 38 3.26 -4.49 19.26
N ALA A 39 1.95 -4.27 19.15
CA ALA A 39 1.33 -2.95 19.14
C ALA A 39 0.37 -2.78 20.32
N THR A 40 0.26 -1.57 20.85
CA THR A 40 -0.74 -1.21 21.87
C THR A 40 -2.13 -1.05 21.27
N GLY A 41 -2.23 -0.88 19.95
CA GLY A 41 -3.49 -0.74 19.25
C GLY A 41 -3.34 -0.15 17.84
N PRO A 42 -4.46 -0.02 17.11
CA PRO A 42 -4.48 0.68 15.84
C PRO A 42 -4.14 2.16 16.04
N ASP A 43 -3.45 2.74 15.06
CA ASP A 43 -3.23 4.19 14.93
C ASP A 43 -3.74 4.56 13.53
N GLN A 44 -4.73 5.44 13.44
CA GLN A 44 -5.30 5.85 12.14
C GLN A 44 -5.08 7.35 11.92
N THR A 45 -4.01 7.90 12.52
CA THR A 45 -3.62 9.30 12.35
C THR A 45 -3.35 9.63 10.89
N TYR A 46 -2.83 8.67 10.13
CA TYR A 46 -2.61 8.76 8.69
C TYR A 46 -3.28 7.57 8.03
N ALA A 47 -4.12 7.83 7.03
CA ALA A 47 -4.87 6.79 6.35
C ALA A 47 -4.72 6.88 4.84
N ASN A 48 -4.68 8.09 4.28
CA ASN A 48 -4.63 8.27 2.83
C ASN A 48 -3.19 8.41 2.33
N PHE A 49 -2.93 8.04 1.08
CA PHE A 49 -1.59 8.12 0.49
C PHE A 49 -0.92 9.50 0.62
N PRO A 50 -1.62 10.64 0.44
CA PRO A 50 -1.01 11.97 0.59
C PRO A 50 -0.51 12.30 1.98
N GLU A 51 -1.11 11.70 3.00
CA GLU A 51 -0.70 11.89 4.38
C GLU A 51 0.60 11.10 4.63
N LEU A 52 0.64 9.86 4.15
CA LEU A 52 1.76 8.95 4.29
C LEU A 52 2.99 9.39 3.48
N CYS A 53 2.79 9.89 2.26
CA CYS A 53 3.89 10.39 1.43
C CYS A 53 4.60 11.58 2.08
N LYS A 54 3.88 12.42 2.84
CA LYS A 54 4.45 13.58 3.55
C LYS A 54 5.32 13.16 4.72
N LEU A 55 5.07 12.02 5.34
CA LEU A 55 5.94 11.48 6.39
C LEU A 55 7.31 11.11 5.84
N LEU A 56 7.37 10.67 4.58
CA LEU A 56 8.64 10.37 3.90
C LEU A 56 9.51 11.62 3.66
N ALA A 57 8.92 12.82 3.72
CA ALA A 57 9.67 14.07 3.62
C ALA A 57 10.50 14.38 4.87
N ASP A 58 10.26 13.69 6.00
CA ASP A 58 11.06 13.80 7.22
C ASP A 58 11.78 12.48 7.56
N PRO A 59 12.88 12.15 6.84
CA PRO A 59 13.63 10.91 7.05
C PRO A 59 14.35 10.87 8.40
N LYS A 60 14.45 11.99 9.13
CA LYS A 60 15.01 12.01 10.49
C LYS A 60 14.01 11.46 11.50
N ARG A 61 12.71 11.55 11.22
CA ARG A 61 11.64 11.09 12.11
C ARG A 61 11.09 9.74 11.72
N TYR A 62 10.95 9.47 10.42
CA TYR A 62 10.36 8.25 9.90
C TYR A 62 11.32 7.48 9.01
N THR A 63 11.38 6.17 9.22
CA THR A 63 12.17 5.25 8.39
C THR A 63 11.24 4.49 7.46
N TYR A 64 11.47 4.62 6.16
CA TYR A 64 10.84 3.77 5.13
C TYR A 64 11.54 2.41 5.08
N VAL A 65 10.75 1.34 5.01
CA VAL A 65 11.26 -0.02 4.80
C VAL A 65 10.44 -0.69 3.71
N TRP A 66 11.14 -1.24 2.73
CA TRP A 66 10.54 -2.14 1.76
C TRP A 66 10.61 -3.58 2.26
N ASN A 67 9.46 -4.27 2.30
CA ASN A 67 9.41 -5.70 2.60
C ASN A 67 9.36 -6.51 1.29
N GLU A 68 10.47 -7.19 0.96
CA GLU A 68 10.57 -7.99 -0.27
C GLU A 68 9.60 -9.18 -0.31
N GLN A 69 9.27 -9.79 0.84
CA GLN A 69 8.35 -10.93 0.87
C GLN A 69 6.89 -10.51 0.64
N ALA A 70 6.51 -9.35 1.16
CA ALA A 70 5.16 -8.81 1.01
C ALA A 70 4.98 -7.98 -0.28
N ALA A 71 6.07 -7.57 -0.92
CA ALA A 71 6.08 -6.60 -2.01
C ALA A 71 5.29 -5.32 -1.66
N SER A 72 5.50 -4.83 -0.43
CA SER A 72 4.85 -3.64 0.10
C SER A 72 5.77 -2.88 1.06
N PRO A 73 5.64 -1.55 1.13
CA PRO A 73 6.34 -0.73 2.10
C PRO A 73 5.63 -0.68 3.45
N TYR A 74 6.42 -0.30 4.46
CA TYR A 74 5.91 0.28 5.69
C TYR A 74 6.86 1.40 6.16
N ILE A 75 6.36 2.27 7.02
CA ILE A 75 7.14 3.27 7.72
C ILE A 75 7.06 3.04 9.23
N TYR A 76 8.09 3.47 9.97
CA TYR A 76 8.02 3.54 11.42
C TYR A 76 8.80 4.73 11.98
N GLY A 77 8.42 5.20 13.18
CA GLY A 77 9.03 6.36 13.83
C GLY A 77 9.36 6.15 15.31
N PHE A 78 10.21 7.02 15.86
CA PHE A 78 10.57 7.00 17.29
C PHE A 78 9.38 7.26 18.22
N ASP A 79 8.35 7.92 17.71
CA ASP A 79 7.06 8.17 18.36
C ASP A 79 6.14 6.94 18.41
N LYS A 80 6.67 5.78 17.99
CA LYS A 80 6.02 4.47 17.95
C LYS A 80 4.97 4.32 16.86
N LEU A 81 4.86 5.27 15.93
CA LEU A 81 4.06 5.07 14.73
C LEU A 81 4.65 3.93 13.89
N TRP A 82 3.79 3.08 13.35
CA TRP A 82 4.10 2.09 12.33
C TRP A 82 2.94 2.06 11.34
N ASP A 83 3.21 2.30 10.07
CA ASP A 83 2.17 2.39 9.02
C ASP A 83 2.55 1.54 7.83
N SER A 84 1.69 0.60 7.44
CA SER A 84 1.79 -0.11 6.16
C SER A 84 0.91 0.56 5.13
N PHE A 85 1.43 0.73 3.91
CA PHE A 85 0.74 1.44 2.85
C PHE A 85 1.18 0.93 1.48
N GLU A 86 0.68 1.56 0.43
CA GLU A 86 1.09 1.30 -0.94
C GLU A 86 1.78 2.53 -1.54
N ASP A 87 2.84 2.30 -2.31
CA ASP A 87 3.54 3.31 -3.10
C ASP A 87 3.58 2.89 -4.58
N ASP A 88 4.21 3.70 -5.45
CA ASP A 88 4.32 3.40 -6.89
C ASP A 88 4.92 2.00 -7.12
N ARG A 89 5.94 1.60 -6.36
CA ARG A 89 6.60 0.30 -6.50
C ARG A 89 5.64 -0.85 -6.16
N SER A 90 4.91 -0.75 -5.05
CA SER A 90 4.02 -1.83 -4.61
C SER A 90 2.76 -1.95 -5.44
N VAL A 91 2.18 -0.84 -5.92
CA VAL A 91 0.99 -0.91 -6.79
C VAL A 91 1.34 -1.47 -8.17
N ARG A 92 2.52 -1.15 -8.72
CA ARG A 92 3.00 -1.77 -9.97
C ARG A 92 3.25 -3.26 -9.79
N ALA A 93 3.94 -3.69 -8.72
CA ALA A 93 4.16 -5.10 -8.44
C ALA A 93 2.83 -5.89 -8.35
N LYS A 94 1.81 -5.31 -7.70
CA LYS A 94 0.47 -5.90 -7.59
C LYS A 94 -0.30 -5.91 -8.91
N ALA A 95 -0.20 -4.84 -9.70
CA ALA A 95 -0.79 -4.78 -11.04
C ALA A 95 -0.16 -5.80 -12.00
N GLN A 96 1.16 -5.94 -11.95
CA GLN A 96 1.90 -6.94 -12.72
C GLN A 96 1.49 -8.36 -12.30
N TYR A 97 1.33 -8.61 -10.99
CA TYR A 97 0.82 -9.90 -10.50
C TYR A 97 -0.60 -10.18 -11.01
N ALA A 98 -1.50 -9.19 -11.02
CA ALA A 98 -2.84 -9.35 -11.61
C ALA A 98 -2.76 -9.70 -13.11
N LYS A 99 -1.87 -9.05 -13.88
CA LYS A 99 -1.64 -9.33 -15.30
C LYS A 99 -1.14 -10.77 -15.52
N GLN A 100 -0.19 -11.24 -14.71
CA GLN A 100 0.32 -12.61 -14.77
C GLN A 100 -0.74 -13.68 -14.47
N LEU A 101 -1.73 -13.36 -13.64
CA LEU A 101 -2.85 -14.26 -13.34
C LEU A 101 -3.90 -14.36 -14.47
N ASN A 102 -3.82 -13.51 -15.49
CA ASN A 102 -4.80 -13.42 -16.58
C ASN A 102 -6.25 -13.30 -16.08
N ILE A 103 -6.45 -12.41 -15.10
CA ILE A 103 -7.78 -12.11 -14.52
C ILE A 103 -8.39 -10.86 -15.17
N ALA A 104 -9.68 -10.61 -14.92
CA ALA A 104 -10.47 -9.57 -15.57
C ALA A 104 -9.96 -8.13 -15.36
N GLY A 105 -9.24 -7.87 -14.26
CA GLY A 105 -8.62 -6.57 -14.02
C GLY A 105 -8.31 -6.30 -12.56
N VAL A 106 -8.24 -4.99 -12.24
CA VAL A 106 -7.91 -4.46 -10.92
C VAL A 106 -9.03 -3.54 -10.43
N MET A 107 -9.34 -3.63 -9.13
CA MET A 107 -10.21 -2.71 -8.40
C MET A 107 -9.32 -1.87 -7.49
N VAL A 108 -9.60 -0.57 -7.40
CA VAL A 108 -8.90 0.33 -6.48
C VAL A 108 -9.82 0.74 -5.35
N PHE A 109 -9.37 0.58 -4.11
CA PHE A 109 -10.04 1.12 -2.94
C PHE A 109 -9.11 2.10 -2.21
N GLN A 110 -9.34 3.40 -2.20
CA GLN A 110 -10.38 4.11 -2.95
C GLN A 110 -9.81 5.32 -3.67
N ILE A 111 -10.52 5.76 -4.71
CA ILE A 111 -10.07 6.85 -5.58
C ILE A 111 -9.69 8.13 -4.83
N GLY A 112 -10.45 8.47 -3.77
CA GLY A 112 -10.20 9.67 -2.96
C GLY A 112 -9.06 9.54 -1.95
N ALA A 113 -8.51 8.33 -1.76
CA ALA A 113 -7.37 8.10 -0.87
C ALA A 113 -6.01 8.22 -1.60
N ASP A 114 -6.02 8.29 -2.93
CA ASP A 114 -4.83 8.60 -3.73
C ASP A 114 -4.49 10.11 -3.64
N ASP A 115 -3.36 10.53 -4.20
CA ASP A 115 -2.98 11.94 -4.28
C ASP A 115 -3.74 12.70 -5.38
N VAL A 116 -5.00 12.99 -5.07
CA VAL A 116 -5.94 13.70 -5.95
C VAL A 116 -5.40 15.06 -6.38
N LEU A 117 -4.66 15.74 -5.50
CA LEU A 117 -4.17 17.11 -5.72
C LEU A 117 -2.71 17.17 -6.21
N GLY A 118 -2.01 16.03 -6.30
CA GLY A 118 -0.59 15.99 -6.68
C GLY A 118 0.35 16.64 -5.67
N SER A 119 -0.04 16.64 -4.39
CA SER A 119 0.71 17.25 -3.29
C SER A 119 2.01 16.51 -2.91
N CYS A 120 2.17 15.26 -3.34
CA CYS A 120 3.36 14.44 -3.13
C CYS A 120 4.44 14.63 -4.21
N GLY A 121 4.20 15.47 -5.23
CA GLY A 121 5.18 15.79 -6.28
C GLY A 121 5.17 14.86 -7.50
N ASN A 122 4.32 13.82 -7.53
CA ASN A 122 4.23 12.86 -8.64
C ASN A 122 3.02 13.09 -9.56
N GLY A 123 2.46 14.30 -9.54
CA GLY A 123 1.22 14.64 -10.25
C GLY A 123 -0.02 14.02 -9.61
N THR A 124 -1.19 14.20 -10.23
CA THR A 124 -2.47 13.72 -9.68
C THR A 124 -2.66 12.22 -9.93
N TYR A 125 -3.30 11.56 -8.96
CA TYR A 125 -3.61 10.13 -8.97
C TYR A 125 -2.41 9.22 -9.28
N PRO A 126 -1.26 9.42 -8.63
CA PRO A 126 -0.02 8.72 -8.98
C PRO A 126 -0.14 7.20 -8.87
N LEU A 127 -0.82 6.69 -7.82
CA LEU A 127 -0.95 5.24 -7.63
C LEU A 127 -1.88 4.62 -8.68
N ILE A 128 -3.03 5.24 -8.94
CA ILE A 128 -3.99 4.73 -9.93
C ILE A 128 -3.41 4.79 -11.35
N ARG A 129 -2.66 5.84 -11.68
CA ARG A 129 -1.96 5.95 -12.95
C ARG A 129 -0.90 4.86 -13.12
N ALA A 130 -0.12 4.61 -12.07
CA ALA A 130 0.88 3.55 -12.08
C ALA A 130 0.25 2.16 -12.31
N ILE A 131 -0.90 1.88 -11.67
CA ILE A 131 -1.68 0.65 -11.91
C ILE A 131 -2.12 0.59 -13.37
N LYS A 132 -2.69 1.67 -13.90
CA LYS A 132 -3.18 1.73 -15.28
C LYS A 132 -2.07 1.46 -16.30
N GLU A 133 -0.91 2.07 -16.12
CA GLU A 133 0.25 1.91 -17.00
C GLU A 133 0.75 0.46 -17.03
N GLU A 134 0.71 -0.25 -15.90
CA GLU A 134 1.21 -1.63 -15.79
C GLU A 134 0.25 -2.68 -16.41
N ILE A 135 -1.06 -2.44 -16.32
CA ILE A 135 -2.08 -3.38 -16.84
C ILE A 135 -2.39 -3.21 -18.33
N GLN A 136 -1.98 -2.08 -18.94
CA GLN A 136 -2.07 -1.86 -20.38
C GLN A 136 -1.05 -2.72 -21.16
#